data_AF-A0A5K7YEX8-F1
#
_entry.id   AF-A0A5K7YEX8-F1
#
_cell.length_a   1.000
_cell.length_b   1.000
_cell.length_c   1.000
_cell.angle_alpha   90.00
_cell.angle_beta   90.00
_cell.angle_gamma   90.00
#
_symmetry.space_group_name_H-M   'P 1'
#
loop_
_entity.id
_entity.type
_entity.pdbx_description
1 polymer ?
#
loop_
_entity_poly.entity_id
_entity_poly.type
_entity_poly.pdbx_seq_one_letter_code
_entity_poly.pdbx_strand_id
1 'polypeptide(L)'
;MCQDKKSHIEFGKRLQKIRKKLGLKQPEMAESLDIATSTYQYYERGEREAPFTIIKKLTTFGVNSSWLITGKKETNFDIGNNESKEGKTDGKPPHSAIIHNFQQNEFAGDILYGLLKLGQFKPEALQEVSDFIKFKIAMYDRRHGERRRQDASNFNPDEERRSGQERRKAAGS
;
A
#
# COMPACT_ATOMS: atom_id res chain seq x y z
N MET A 1 -37.77 7.19 1.92
CA MET A 1 -37.12 6.19 2.80
C MET A 1 -36.21 5.21 2.02
N CYS A 2 -35.38 5.68 1.07
CA CYS A 2 -34.50 4.79 0.26
C CYS A 2 -33.00 5.02 0.47
N GLN A 3 -32.60 6.10 1.17
CA GLN A 3 -31.18 6.45 1.34
C GLN A 3 -30.50 5.55 2.38
N ASP A 4 -31.20 5.17 3.45
CA ASP A 4 -30.64 4.36 4.54
C ASP A 4 -30.38 2.91 4.12
N LYS A 5 -31.27 2.31 3.33
CA LYS A 5 -31.07 0.93 2.86
C LYS A 5 -29.83 0.78 1.98
N LYS A 6 -29.52 1.81 1.18
CA LYS A 6 -28.33 1.81 0.30
C LYS A 6 -27.03 1.94 1.11
N SER A 7 -27.01 2.71 2.19
CA SER A 7 -25.81 2.87 3.03
C SER A 7 -25.46 1.58 3.78
N HIS A 8 -26.48 0.86 4.30
CA HIS A 8 -26.27 -0.42 4.99
C HIS A 8 -25.73 -1.51 4.06
N ILE A 9 -26.22 -1.59 2.82
CA ILE A 9 -25.70 -2.55 1.82
C ILE A 9 -24.22 -2.28 1.53
N GLU A 10 -23.84 -1.01 1.38
CA GLU A 10 -22.48 -0.62 1.06
C GLU A 10 -21.52 -0.88 2.23
N PHE A 11 -22.00 -0.67 3.47
CA PHE A 11 -21.29 -1.07 4.68
C PHE A 11 -21.09 -2.59 4.74
N GLY A 12 -22.14 -3.37 4.50
CA GLY A 12 -22.07 -4.83 4.48
C GLY A 12 -21.08 -5.38 3.44
N LYS A 13 -21.02 -4.78 2.25
CA LYS A 13 -20.00 -5.09 1.23
C LYS A 13 -18.58 -4.82 1.74
N ARG A 14 -18.36 -3.76 2.52
CA ARG A 14 -17.04 -3.46 3.11
C ARG A 14 -16.65 -4.46 4.20
N LEU A 15 -17.59 -4.89 5.04
CA LEU A 15 -17.36 -6.00 5.97
C LEU A 15 -16.94 -7.28 5.23
N GLN A 16 -17.66 -7.62 4.16
CA GLN A 16 -17.31 -8.79 3.35
C GLN A 16 -15.89 -8.68 2.76
N LYS A 17 -15.48 -7.49 2.31
CA LYS A 17 -14.11 -7.25 1.83
C LYS A 17 -13.06 -7.47 2.92
N ILE A 18 -13.29 -6.96 4.13
CA ILE A 18 -12.38 -7.15 5.27
C ILE A 18 -12.25 -8.63 5.59
N ARG A 19 -13.36 -9.34 5.75
CA ARG A 19 -13.37 -10.77 6.04
C ARG A 19 -12.60 -11.58 4.99
N LYS A 20 -12.81 -11.29 3.71
CA LYS A 20 -12.08 -11.94 2.61
C LYS A 20 -10.59 -11.63 2.63
N LYS A 21 -10.18 -10.39 2.95
CA LYS A 21 -8.78 -10.02 3.12
C LYS A 21 -8.11 -10.78 4.27
N LEU A 22 -8.86 -11.07 5.34
CA LEU A 22 -8.39 -11.87 6.48
C LEU A 22 -8.41 -13.38 6.20
N GLY A 23 -8.94 -13.83 5.06
CA GLY A 23 -9.05 -15.25 4.72
C GLY A 23 -10.11 -16.02 5.51
N LEU A 24 -11.00 -15.33 6.22
CA LEU A 24 -11.95 -15.95 7.15
C LEU A 24 -13.29 -16.31 6.50
N LYS A 25 -13.92 -17.37 7.00
CA LYS A 25 -15.33 -17.69 6.73
C LYS A 25 -16.23 -16.81 7.59
N GLN A 26 -17.51 -16.71 7.21
CA GLN A 26 -18.51 -15.95 7.99
C GLN A 26 -18.61 -16.39 9.47
N PRO A 27 -18.66 -17.70 9.81
CA PRO A 27 -18.68 -18.13 11.21
C PRO A 27 -17.40 -17.73 11.97
N GLU A 28 -16.23 -17.87 11.35
CA GLU A 28 -14.94 -17.52 11.96
C GLU A 28 -14.84 -16.01 12.26
N MET A 29 -15.36 -15.17 11.35
CA MET A 29 -15.44 -13.73 11.58
C MET A 29 -16.47 -13.37 12.66
N ALA A 30 -17.57 -14.12 12.76
CA ALA A 30 -18.57 -13.91 13.80
C ALA A 30 -18.02 -14.27 15.19
N GLU A 31 -17.27 -15.37 15.27
CA GLU A 31 -16.57 -15.82 16.47
C GLU A 31 -15.52 -14.80 16.92
N SER A 32 -14.71 -14.27 16.00
CA SER A 32 -13.72 -13.24 16.32
C SER A 32 -14.34 -11.92 16.80
N LEU A 33 -15.59 -11.65 16.42
CA LEU A 33 -16.38 -10.50 16.87
C LEU A 33 -17.26 -10.83 18.08
N ASP A 34 -17.25 -12.07 18.56
CA ASP A 34 -18.07 -12.58 19.67
C ASP A 34 -19.56 -12.26 19.46
N ILE A 35 -20.09 -12.70 18.31
CA ILE A 35 -21.50 -12.58 17.92
C ILE A 35 -21.98 -13.85 17.21
N ALA A 36 -23.29 -14.03 17.13
CA ALA A 36 -23.87 -15.12 16.35
C ALA A 36 -23.60 -14.97 14.85
N THR A 37 -23.29 -16.08 14.17
CA THR A 37 -23.06 -16.12 12.71
C THR A 37 -24.19 -15.50 11.91
N SER A 38 -25.44 -15.76 12.30
CA SER A 38 -26.63 -15.16 11.68
C SER A 38 -26.62 -13.64 11.77
N THR A 39 -26.24 -13.10 12.93
CA THR A 39 -26.14 -11.65 13.17
C THR A 39 -25.09 -11.02 12.25
N TYR A 40 -23.92 -11.65 12.12
CA TYR A 40 -22.88 -11.19 11.20
C TYR A 40 -23.36 -11.22 9.73
N GLN A 41 -24.10 -12.26 9.33
CA GLN A 41 -24.65 -12.37 7.98
C GLN A 41 -25.66 -11.25 7.66
N TYR A 42 -26.51 -10.87 8.61
CA TYR A 42 -27.43 -9.73 8.45
C TYR A 42 -26.67 -8.43 8.20
N TYR A 43 -25.52 -8.24 8.85
CA TYR A 43 -24.65 -7.08 8.61
C TYR A 43 -24.02 -7.11 7.22
N GLU A 44 -23.47 -8.25 6.78
CA GLU A 44 -22.88 -8.35 5.42
C GLU A 44 -23.91 -8.11 4.31
N ARG A 45 -25.17 -8.53 4.51
CA ARG A 45 -26.25 -8.29 3.54
C ARG A 45 -26.84 -6.87 3.59
N GLY A 46 -26.47 -6.08 4.60
CA GLY A 46 -27.04 -4.75 4.82
C GLY A 46 -28.51 -4.76 5.25
N GLU A 47 -28.98 -5.90 5.77
CA GLU A 47 -30.35 -6.08 6.29
C GLU A 47 -30.47 -5.51 7.72
N ARG A 48 -29.34 -5.43 8.43
CA ARG A 48 -29.26 -4.87 9.78
C ARG A 48 -28.08 -3.92 9.90
N GLU A 49 -28.28 -2.85 10.66
CA GLU A 49 -27.20 -1.94 11.02
C GLU A 49 -26.28 -2.56 12.08
N ALA A 50 -24.97 -2.49 11.84
CA ALA A 50 -23.98 -2.92 12.82
C ALA A 50 -23.81 -1.84 13.89
N PRO A 51 -23.94 -2.18 15.19
CA PRO A 51 -23.77 -1.21 16.25
C PRO A 51 -22.31 -0.75 16.35
N PHE A 52 -22.10 0.41 16.98
CA PHE A 52 -20.77 1.00 17.19
C PHE A 52 -19.78 0.03 17.86
N THR A 53 -20.26 -0.86 18.73
CA THR A 53 -19.43 -1.90 19.37
C THR A 53 -18.76 -2.83 18.37
N ILE A 54 -19.44 -3.21 17.28
CA ILE A 54 -18.88 -4.03 16.20
C ILE A 54 -17.85 -3.25 15.41
N ILE A 55 -18.14 -1.98 15.11
CA ILE A 55 -17.20 -1.08 14.42
C ILE A 55 -15.92 -0.96 15.24
N LYS A 56 -16.04 -0.76 16.57
CA LYS A 56 -14.91 -0.69 17.48
C LYS A 56 -14.09 -2.00 17.48
N LYS A 57 -14.73 -3.17 17.54
CA LYS A 57 -14.04 -4.45 17.44
C LYS A 57 -13.31 -4.59 16.08
N LEU A 58 -13.89 -4.13 14.99
CA LEU A 58 -13.24 -4.18 13.67
C LEU A 58 -11.95 -3.34 13.60
N THR A 59 -11.87 -2.24 14.36
CA THR A 59 -10.64 -1.44 14.42
C THR A 59 -9.47 -2.17 15.06
N THR A 60 -9.70 -3.17 15.93
CA THR A 60 -8.61 -3.96 16.52
C THR A 60 -7.92 -4.86 15.51
N PHE A 61 -8.56 -5.12 14.35
CA PHE A 61 -7.97 -5.83 13.21
C PHE A 61 -7.20 -4.89 12.27
N GLY A 62 -6.93 -3.64 12.66
CA GLY A 62 -6.23 -2.65 11.85
C GLY A 62 -7.08 -2.00 10.76
N VAL A 63 -8.42 -2.13 10.84
CA VAL A 63 -9.35 -1.53 9.86
C VAL A 63 -9.56 -0.05 10.18
N ASN A 64 -9.37 0.82 9.19
CA ASN A 64 -9.71 2.24 9.29
C ASN A 64 -11.23 2.43 9.40
N SER A 65 -11.71 2.99 10.51
CA SER A 65 -13.14 3.20 10.81
C SER A 65 -13.80 4.20 9.85
N SER A 66 -13.08 5.26 9.47
CA SER A 66 -13.57 6.26 8.51
C SER A 66 -13.88 5.62 7.15
N TRP A 67 -12.96 4.79 6.65
CA TRP A 67 -13.18 4.04 5.42
C TRP A 67 -14.32 3.00 5.55
N LEU A 68 -14.42 2.33 6.70
CA LEU A 68 -15.48 1.34 6.94
C LEU A 68 -16.88 1.97 6.93
N ILE A 69 -17.04 3.18 7.48
CA ILE A 69 -18.34 3.87 7.58
C ILE A 69 -18.65 4.62 6.29
N THR A 70 -17.69 5.38 5.75
CA THR A 70 -17.93 6.31 4.65
C THR A 70 -17.56 5.74 3.27
N GLY A 71 -16.69 4.73 3.24
CA GLY A 71 -16.10 4.20 2.00
C GLY A 71 -15.04 5.11 1.37
N LYS A 72 -14.78 6.29 1.95
CA LYS A 72 -13.77 7.22 1.49
C LYS A 72 -12.50 7.00 2.31
N LYS A 73 -11.36 6.85 1.65
CA LYS A 73 -10.06 6.99 2.32
C LYS A 73 -9.90 8.48 2.60
N GLU A 74 -9.59 8.80 3.85
CA GLU A 74 -9.40 10.13 4.44
C GLU A 74 -9.40 11.29 3.44
N THR A 75 -10.47 12.10 3.46
CA THR A 75 -10.39 13.47 2.96
C THR A 75 -9.79 14.28 4.09
N ASN A 76 -8.63 14.91 3.85
CA ASN A 76 -8.02 15.88 4.76
C ASN A 76 -9.13 16.77 5.32
N PHE A 77 -9.38 16.65 6.61
CA PHE A 77 -10.42 17.44 7.26
C PHE A 77 -9.79 18.81 7.51
N ASP A 78 -9.82 19.67 6.50
CA ASP A 78 -9.48 21.08 6.64
C ASP A 78 -10.58 21.73 7.50
N ILE A 79 -10.46 21.58 8.82
CA ILE A 79 -11.14 22.48 9.73
C ILE A 79 -10.54 23.84 9.42
N GLY A 80 -11.33 24.69 8.77
CA GLY A 80 -10.97 26.04 8.39
C GLY A 80 -10.41 26.81 9.58
N ASN A 81 -9.10 26.74 9.74
CA ASN A 81 -8.34 27.71 10.49
C ASN A 81 -8.01 28.80 9.48
N ASN A 82 -8.76 29.90 9.59
CA ASN A 82 -8.45 31.17 8.97
C ASN A 82 -6.95 31.44 9.04
N GLU A 83 -6.43 31.88 7.91
CA GLU A 83 -5.05 32.29 7.71
C GLU A 83 -4.54 33.13 8.88
N SER A 84 -3.42 32.70 9.44
CA SER A 84 -2.48 33.56 10.14
C SER A 84 -1.11 32.89 10.19
N LYS A 85 -0.39 33.15 9.10
CA LYS A 85 1.05 33.47 9.02
C LYS A 85 2.01 32.34 8.67
N GLU A 86 2.57 32.53 7.48
CA GLU A 86 3.86 32.01 7.04
C GLU A 86 4.97 32.15 8.10
N GLY A 87 5.82 31.13 8.17
CA GLY A 87 7.26 31.31 8.46
C GLY A 87 7.76 30.79 9.81
N LYS A 88 8.15 29.51 9.90
CA LYS A 88 9.43 29.07 10.50
C LYS A 88 9.67 27.56 10.39
N THR A 89 10.83 27.18 9.83
CA THR A 89 11.34 25.81 9.77
C THR A 89 12.05 25.45 11.08
N ASP A 90 11.31 25.12 12.13
CA ASP A 90 11.93 24.86 13.43
C ASP A 90 11.71 23.39 13.85
N GLY A 91 12.72 22.55 13.60
CA GLY A 91 12.98 21.36 14.43
C GLY A 91 12.21 20.07 14.13
N LYS A 92 11.55 19.92 12.98
CA LYS A 92 10.92 18.63 12.65
C LYS A 92 12.02 17.65 12.17
N PRO A 93 12.25 16.51 12.86
CA PRO A 93 13.31 15.60 12.46
C PRO A 93 13.13 15.17 10.99
N PRO A 94 14.21 15.00 10.21
CA PRO A 94 14.15 14.79 8.76
C PRO A 94 13.31 13.57 8.33
N HIS A 95 13.02 12.67 9.28
CA HIS A 95 12.19 11.50 9.08
C HIS A 95 10.69 11.77 9.18
N SER A 96 10.21 12.97 9.50
CA SER A 96 8.76 13.23 9.56
C SER A 96 8.06 13.09 8.20
N ALA A 97 8.74 13.43 7.10
CA ALA A 97 8.29 13.14 5.75
C ALA A 97 8.27 11.64 5.47
N ILE A 98 9.23 10.89 6.03
CA ILE A 98 9.30 9.43 5.93
C ILE A 98 8.15 8.79 6.71
N ILE A 99 7.86 9.26 7.93
CA ILE A 99 6.74 8.80 8.77
C ILE A 99 5.40 9.05 8.07
N HIS A 100 5.20 10.23 7.48
CA HIS A 100 3.96 10.56 6.81
C HIS A 100 3.75 9.76 5.50
N ASN A 101 4.83 9.51 4.77
CA ASN A 101 4.80 8.63 3.58
C ASN A 101 4.67 7.14 3.97
N PHE A 102 5.16 6.76 5.14
CA PHE A 102 4.94 5.44 5.71
C PHE A 102 3.48 5.25 6.09
N GLN A 103 2.90 6.12 6.91
CA GLN A 103 1.52 5.97 7.40
C GLN A 103 0.46 5.79 6.29
N GLN A 104 0.74 6.28 5.08
CA GLN A 104 -0.16 6.18 3.93
C GLN A 104 0.03 4.93 3.04
N ASN A 105 1.01 4.07 3.34
CA ASN A 105 1.32 2.88 2.56
C ASN A 105 0.97 1.60 3.35
N GLU A 106 0.16 0.69 2.79
CA GLU A 106 -0.14 -0.61 3.44
C GLU A 106 1.17 -1.36 3.80
N PHE A 107 2.22 -1.21 2.99
CA PHE A 107 3.55 -1.79 3.20
C PHE A 107 4.32 -1.25 4.42
N ALA A 108 4.04 -0.02 4.83
CA ALA A 108 4.70 0.61 5.96
C ALA A 108 4.24 0.07 7.30
N GLY A 109 2.98 -0.35 7.38
CA GLY A 109 2.45 -1.07 8.54
C GLY A 109 3.18 -2.40 8.74
N ASP A 110 3.40 -3.13 7.64
CA ASP A 110 4.15 -4.40 7.67
C ASP A 110 5.62 -4.17 8.06
N ILE A 111 6.25 -3.11 7.58
CA ILE A 111 7.61 -2.75 8.00
C ILE A 111 7.66 -2.36 9.48
N LEU A 112 6.71 -1.56 9.97
CA LEU A 112 6.67 -1.14 11.37
C LEU A 112 6.47 -2.35 12.31
N TYR A 113 5.57 -3.26 11.95
CA TYR A 113 5.38 -4.51 12.67
C TYR A 113 6.64 -5.39 12.63
N GLY A 114 7.31 -5.46 11.48
CA GLY A 114 8.61 -6.12 11.33
C GLY A 114 9.67 -5.51 12.27
N LEU A 115 9.79 -4.18 12.32
CA LEU A 115 10.75 -3.47 13.17
C LEU A 115 10.48 -3.69 14.67
N LEU A 116 9.22 -3.67 15.09
CA LEU A 116 8.84 -3.97 16.47
C LEU A 116 9.22 -5.41 16.87
N LYS A 117 9.07 -6.34 15.93
CA LYS A 117 9.46 -7.75 16.11
C LYS A 117 10.98 -7.92 16.12
N LEU A 118 11.72 -7.13 15.33
CA LEU A 118 13.19 -7.14 15.28
C LEU A 118 13.85 -6.71 16.60
N GLY A 119 13.20 -5.86 17.40
CA GLY A 119 13.67 -5.50 18.75
C GLY A 119 13.70 -6.67 19.75
N GLN A 120 13.10 -7.80 19.42
CA GLN A 120 13.12 -9.03 20.23
C GLN A 120 14.24 -10.00 19.81
N PHE A 121 14.92 -9.72 18.70
CA PHE A 121 16.01 -10.56 18.21
C PHE A 121 17.34 -10.12 18.80
N LYS A 122 18.22 -11.11 19.04
CA LYS A 122 19.59 -10.85 19.49
C LYS A 122 20.37 -10.09 18.40
N PRO A 123 21.33 -9.24 18.76
CA PRO A 123 22.04 -8.36 17.82
C PRO A 123 22.73 -9.12 16.69
N GLU A 124 23.11 -10.38 16.89
CA GLU A 124 23.76 -11.22 15.89
C GLU A 124 22.82 -11.56 14.72
N ALA A 125 21.53 -11.84 15.00
CA ALA A 125 20.54 -12.14 13.96
C ALA A 125 20.22 -10.90 13.09
N LEU A 126 20.33 -9.71 13.67
CA LEU A 126 20.15 -8.44 12.94
C LEU A 126 21.31 -8.19 11.97
N GLN A 127 22.51 -8.67 12.31
CA GLN A 127 23.68 -8.55 11.47
C GLN A 127 23.54 -9.39 10.20
N GLU A 128 23.01 -10.61 10.31
CA GLU A 128 22.71 -11.48 9.16
C GLU A 128 21.70 -10.82 8.20
N VAL A 129 20.66 -10.16 8.73
CA VAL A 129 19.68 -9.44 7.93
C VAL A 129 20.31 -8.23 7.23
N SER A 130 21.13 -7.46 7.96
CA SER A 130 21.91 -6.35 7.38
C SER A 130 22.78 -6.83 6.23
N ASP A 131 23.49 -7.94 6.42
CA ASP A 131 24.42 -8.47 5.42
C ASP A 131 23.67 -9.04 4.21
N PHE A 132 22.50 -9.63 4.41
CA PHE A 132 21.61 -10.05 3.33
C PHE A 132 21.08 -8.86 2.51
N ILE A 133 20.70 -7.75 3.17
CA ILE A 133 20.23 -6.53 2.50
C ILE A 133 21.37 -5.92 1.66
N LYS A 134 22.56 -5.76 2.25
CA LYS A 134 23.75 -5.29 1.54
C LYS A 134 24.06 -6.17 0.32
N PHE A 135 23.97 -7.48 0.48
CA PHE A 135 24.16 -8.45 -0.60
C PHE A 135 23.14 -8.27 -1.74
N LYS A 136 21.86 -8.07 -1.42
CA LYS A 136 20.80 -7.86 -2.42
C LYS A 136 20.96 -6.54 -3.18
N ILE A 137 21.36 -5.48 -2.50
CA ILE A 137 21.70 -4.19 -3.13
C ILE A 137 22.85 -4.37 -4.12
N ALA A 138 23.95 -4.99 -3.68
CA ALA A 138 25.10 -5.26 -4.54
C ALA A 138 24.74 -6.14 -5.77
N MET A 139 23.81 -7.08 -5.61
CA MET A 139 23.29 -7.92 -6.70
C MET A 139 22.43 -7.15 -7.72
N TYR A 140 21.68 -6.14 -7.27
CA TYR A 140 20.87 -5.29 -8.15
C TYR A 140 21.75 -4.38 -9.00
N ASP A 141 22.77 -3.77 -8.39
CA ASP A 141 23.71 -2.89 -9.06
C ASP A 141 24.52 -3.61 -10.16
N ARG A 142 24.91 -4.88 -9.92
CA ARG A 142 25.60 -5.68 -10.94
C ARG A 142 24.72 -5.96 -12.17
N ARG A 143 23.47 -6.38 -11.96
CA ARG A 143 22.54 -6.70 -13.07
C ARG A 143 22.09 -5.49 -13.87
N HIS A 144 22.05 -4.30 -13.27
CA HIS A 144 21.74 -3.05 -13.99
C HIS A 144 22.98 -2.36 -14.57
N GLY A 145 24.18 -2.61 -14.03
CA GLY A 145 25.44 -2.09 -14.57
C GLY A 145 25.93 -2.77 -15.84
N GLU A 146 25.65 -4.07 -16.03
CA GLU A 146 26.13 -4.86 -17.18
C GLU A 146 25.45 -4.48 -18.50
N ARG A 147 24.19 -4.05 -18.49
CA ARG A 147 23.48 -3.59 -19.71
C ARG A 147 24.15 -2.37 -20.35
N ARG A 148 24.64 -1.42 -19.54
CA ARG A 148 25.36 -0.24 -20.04
C ARG A 148 26.71 -0.57 -20.69
N ARG A 149 27.31 -1.72 -20.38
CA ARG A 149 28.60 -2.13 -20.95
C ARG A 149 28.44 -2.88 -22.28
N GLN A 150 27.39 -3.70 -22.42
CA GLN A 150 27.13 -4.44 -23.68
C GLN A 150 26.70 -3.52 -24.83
N ASP A 151 25.94 -2.45 -24.55
CA ASP A 151 25.52 -1.49 -25.58
C ASP A 151 26.71 -0.71 -26.17
N ALA A 152 27.77 -0.49 -25.38
CA ALA A 152 28.99 0.18 -25.84
C ALA A 152 29.90 -0.74 -26.67
N SER A 153 29.89 -2.06 -26.42
CA SER A 153 30.73 -3.03 -27.15
C SER A 153 30.16 -3.45 -28.51
N ASN A 154 28.88 -3.21 -28.77
CA ASN A 154 28.22 -3.49 -30.06
C ASN A 154 28.25 -2.30 -31.03
N PHE A 155 28.95 -1.21 -30.69
CA PHE A 155 29.17 -0.10 -31.61
C PHE A 155 30.29 -0.46 -32.59
N ASN A 156 29.94 -0.88 -33.81
CA ASN A 156 30.90 -1.05 -34.89
C ASN A 156 31.01 0.30 -35.66
N PRO A 157 32.12 1.04 -35.56
CA PRO A 157 32.26 2.35 -36.20
C PRO A 157 32.29 2.27 -37.74
N ASP A 158 32.61 1.09 -38.27
CA ASP A 158 32.81 0.83 -39.70
C ASP A 158 31.55 0.29 -40.40
N GLU A 159 30.41 0.19 -39.71
CA GLU A 159 29.12 -0.02 -40.38
C GLU A 159 28.72 1.25 -41.14
N GLU A 160 29.17 1.31 -42.39
CA GLU A 160 28.89 2.33 -43.37
C GLU A 160 27.37 2.58 -43.43
N ARG A 161 26.94 3.70 -42.84
CA ARG A 161 25.55 4.16 -42.86
C ARG A 161 25.15 4.32 -44.32
N ARG A 162 24.47 3.33 -44.90
CA ARG A 162 23.88 3.44 -46.25
C ARG A 162 23.08 4.74 -46.31
N SER A 163 23.67 5.72 -47.00
CA SER A 163 23.10 7.04 -47.22
C SER A 163 21.72 6.86 -47.85
N GLY A 164 20.73 7.63 -47.37
CA GLY A 164 19.34 7.54 -47.82
C GLY A 164 19.12 7.71 -49.33
N GLN A 165 20.18 8.07 -50.08
CA GLN A 165 20.19 8.11 -51.55
C GLN A 165 20.19 6.71 -52.20
N GLU A 166 20.79 5.69 -51.59
CA GLU A 166 20.87 4.33 -52.19
C GLU A 166 19.53 3.59 -52.20
N ARG A 167 18.63 3.89 -51.26
CA ARG A 167 17.29 3.28 -51.24
C ARG A 167 16.44 3.69 -52.44
N ARG A 168 16.69 4.86 -53.05
CA ARG A 168 15.89 5.37 -54.17
C ARG A 168 16.22 4.71 -55.52
N LYS A 169 17.39 4.07 -55.67
CA LYS A 169 17.78 3.41 -56.93
C LYS A 169 17.24 1.97 -57.08
N ALA A 170 16.78 1.33 -56.00
CA ALA A 170 16.31 -0.05 -56.01
C ALA A 170 14.80 -0.22 -56.29
N ALA A 171 14.07 0.87 -56.58
CA ALA A 171 12.63 0.84 -56.87
C ALA A 171 12.27 1.40 -58.27
N GLY A 172 13.25 1.53 -59.18
CA GLY A 172 12.98 2.05 -60.51
C GLY A 172 14.12 1.80 -61.49
N SER A 173 14.16 0.58 -62.05
CA SER A 173 14.65 0.26 -63.41
C SER A 173 14.26 -1.17 -63.72
#